data_AF-A0A5U4CUU5-F1
#
_entry.id   AF-A0A5U4CUU5-F1
#
_cell.length_a   1.000
_cell.length_b   1.000
_cell.length_c   1.000
_cell.angle_alpha   90.00
_cell.angle_beta   90.00
_cell.angle_gamma   90.00
#
_symmetry.space_group_name_H-M   'P 1'
#
loop_
_entity.id
_entity.type
_entity.pdbx_description
1 polymer ?
#
loop_
_entity_poly.entity_id
_entity_poly.type
_entity_poly.pdbx_seq_one_letter_code
_entity_poly.pdbx_strand_id
1 'polypeptide(L)'
;MATTPTKKHPKSAIRHKDAVPQLSYNCRRKIYRAQMVALYLSSDLSERDLRSPPLWLPFILTCIRDDIKDIDSELISLGLFNEAMGKKRRK
;
A
#
# COMPACT_ATOMS: atom_id res chain seq x y z
N MET A 1 53.52 5.39 -0.32
CA MET A 1 52.13 5.76 -0.69
C MET A 1 51.20 4.70 -0.13
N ALA A 2 50.33 5.05 0.82
CA ALA A 2 49.38 4.13 1.42
C ALA A 2 48.00 4.35 0.78
N THR A 3 47.49 3.35 0.06
CA THR A 3 46.13 3.36 -0.50
C THR A 3 45.12 3.02 0.58
N THR A 4 44.22 3.96 0.87
CA THR A 4 43.07 3.75 1.77
C THR A 4 42.02 2.84 1.13
N PRO A 5 41.46 1.85 1.85
CA PRO A 5 40.39 1.03 1.31
C PRO A 5 39.06 1.78 1.37
N THR A 6 38.40 1.91 0.22
CA THR A 6 37.05 2.44 0.10
C THR A 6 36.07 1.57 0.90
N LYS A 7 35.38 2.19 1.87
CA LYS A 7 34.24 1.58 2.57
C LYS A 7 33.19 1.18 1.54
N LYS A 8 33.10 -0.11 1.21
CA LYS A 8 31.92 -0.67 0.58
C LYS A 8 30.77 -0.51 1.56
N HIS A 9 29.79 0.33 1.23
CA HIS A 9 28.51 0.34 1.92
C HIS A 9 27.98 -1.10 1.96
N PRO A 10 27.74 -1.69 3.13
CA PRO A 10 27.02 -2.94 3.17
C PRO A 10 25.61 -2.63 2.66
N LYS A 11 25.25 -3.20 1.50
CA LYS A 11 23.83 -3.35 1.13
C LYS A 11 23.16 -3.93 2.36
N SER A 12 22.18 -3.20 2.88
CA SER A 12 21.41 -3.56 4.06
C SER A 12 20.60 -4.83 3.79
N ALA A 13 21.28 -5.97 3.73
CA ALA A 13 20.68 -7.27 3.99
C ALA A 13 20.71 -7.46 5.51
N ILE A 14 20.07 -6.52 6.22
CA ILE A 14 19.73 -6.71 7.61
C ILE A 14 18.57 -7.71 7.62
N ARG A 15 18.91 -8.99 7.56
CA ARG A 15 18.03 -10.07 8.00
C ARG A 15 18.02 -10.05 9.53
N HIS A 16 17.45 -9.00 10.12
CA HIS A 16 17.01 -9.12 11.50
C HIS A 16 15.82 -10.07 11.47
N LYS A 17 15.96 -11.23 12.12
CA LYS A 17 14.85 -12.16 12.37
C LYS A 17 13.70 -11.49 13.15
N ASP A 18 13.93 -10.27 13.66
CA ASP A 18 13.00 -9.45 14.44
C ASP A 18 12.59 -8.14 13.73
N ALA A 19 12.97 -7.93 12.46
CA ALA A 19 12.50 -6.75 11.73
C ALA A 19 11.01 -6.92 11.42
N VAL A 20 10.18 -6.07 12.03
CA VAL A 20 8.74 -5.99 11.74
C VAL A 20 8.58 -5.79 10.23
N PRO A 21 7.91 -6.71 9.50
CA PRO A 21 7.72 -6.57 8.07
C PRO A 21 7.01 -5.25 7.77
N GLN A 22 7.59 -4.42 6.90
CA GLN A 22 7.05 -3.12 6.53
C GLN A 22 6.53 -3.15 5.10
N LEU A 23 5.45 -2.40 4.86
CA LEU A 23 4.96 -2.15 3.51
C LEU A 23 5.98 -1.34 2.69
N SER A 24 6.11 -1.73 1.44
CA SER A 24 6.84 -1.04 0.40
C SER A 24 6.33 0.39 0.23
N TYR A 25 7.20 1.26 -0.26
CA TYR A 25 6.81 2.63 -0.59
C TYR A 25 5.65 2.67 -1.62
N ASN A 26 5.65 1.76 -2.59
CA ASN A 26 4.62 1.67 -3.60
C ASN A 26 3.27 1.25 -2.99
N CYS A 27 3.25 0.26 -2.09
CA CYS A 27 2.03 -0.13 -1.39
C CYS A 27 1.47 1.00 -0.53
N ARG A 28 2.34 1.72 0.20
CA ARG A 28 1.92 2.91 0.98
C ARG A 28 1.31 4.01 0.10
N ARG A 29 1.86 4.25 -1.10
CA ARG A 29 1.27 5.19 -2.07
C ARG A 29 -0.12 4.75 -2.53
N LYS A 30 -0.34 3.46 -2.76
CA LYS A 30 -1.64 2.91 -3.18
C LYS A 30 -2.70 3.07 -2.10
N ILE A 31 -2.33 2.78 -0.85
CA ILE A 31 -3.19 3.05 0.31
C ILE A 31 -3.57 4.54 0.38
N TYR A 32 -2.59 5.44 0.25
CA TYR A 32 -2.86 6.87 0.25
C TYR A 32 -3.80 7.29 -0.88
N ARG A 33 -3.63 6.75 -2.09
CA ARG A 33 -4.54 7.02 -3.21
C ARG A 33 -5.97 6.57 -2.91
N ALA A 34 -6.15 5.37 -2.35
CA ALA A 34 -7.45 4.86 -1.95
C ALA A 34 -8.12 5.76 -0.90
N GLN A 35 -7.35 6.25 0.09
CA GLN A 35 -7.83 7.21 1.09
C GLN A 35 -8.28 8.53 0.45
N MET A 36 -7.49 9.08 -0.48
CA MET A 36 -7.83 10.32 -1.17
C MET A 36 -9.09 10.17 -2.03
N VAL A 37 -9.26 9.04 -2.72
CA VAL A 37 -10.48 8.74 -3.47
C VAL A 37 -11.68 8.62 -2.54
N ALA A 38 -11.56 7.90 -1.41
CA ALA A 38 -12.64 7.78 -0.45
C ALA A 38 -13.10 9.15 0.10
N LEU A 39 -12.13 10.00 0.46
CA LEU A 39 -12.40 11.37 0.92
C LEU A 39 -13.09 12.19 -0.18
N TYR A 40 -12.54 12.19 -1.39
CA TYR A 40 -13.11 12.92 -2.51
C TYR A 40 -14.53 12.46 -2.84
N LEU A 41 -14.77 11.15 -2.92
CA LEU A 41 -16.10 10.59 -3.18
C LEU A 41 -17.09 10.96 -2.07
N SER A 42 -16.66 10.95 -0.81
CA SER A 42 -17.54 11.32 0.31
C SER A 42 -18.00 12.78 0.27
N SER A 43 -17.17 13.69 -0.24
CA SER A 43 -17.53 15.11 -0.41
C SER A 43 -18.25 15.39 -1.73
N ASP A 44 -17.71 14.93 -2.86
CA ASP A 44 -18.17 15.28 -4.20
C ASP A 44 -19.46 14.53 -4.60
N LEU A 45 -19.66 13.28 -4.15
CA LEU A 45 -20.91 12.56 -4.45
C LEU A 45 -22.08 13.00 -3.57
N SER A 46 -21.83 13.60 -2.40
CA SER A 46 -22.90 14.06 -1.51
C SER A 46 -23.72 15.20 -2.12
N GLU A 47 -23.14 15.94 -3.07
CA GLU A 47 -23.76 17.11 -3.70
C GLU A 47 -24.21 16.83 -5.15
N ARG A 48 -23.97 15.63 -5.68
CA ARG A 48 -24.23 15.28 -7.09
C ARG A 48 -25.43 14.37 -7.28
N ASP A 49 -26.12 14.55 -8.41
CA ASP A 49 -27.14 13.60 -8.87
C ASP A 49 -26.49 12.29 -9.31
N LEU A 50 -26.70 11.24 -8.51
CA LEU A 50 -26.16 9.89 -8.74
C LEU A 50 -26.76 9.22 -9.99
N ARG A 51 -27.79 9.78 -10.63
CA ARG A 51 -28.31 9.27 -11.91
C ARG A 51 -27.37 9.56 -13.09
N SER A 52 -26.45 10.50 -12.94
CA SER A 52 -25.44 10.83 -13.95
C SER A 52 -24.05 10.92 -13.32
N PRO A 53 -23.45 9.78 -12.93
CA PRO A 53 -22.13 9.78 -12.30
C PRO A 53 -21.07 10.36 -13.25
N PRO A 54 -20.00 10.97 -12.71
CA PRO A 54 -18.92 11.48 -13.54
C PRO A 54 -18.26 10.39 -14.38
N LEU A 55 -17.90 10.69 -15.62
CA LEU A 55 -17.28 9.74 -16.56
C LEU A 55 -15.96 9.14 -16.04
N TRP A 56 -15.25 9.86 -15.18
CA TRP A 56 -13.99 9.39 -14.58
C TRP A 56 -14.21 8.39 -13.44
N LEU A 57 -15.40 8.31 -12.85
CA LEU A 57 -15.66 7.51 -11.65
C LEU A 57 -15.42 6.01 -11.87
N PRO A 58 -15.94 5.37 -12.93
CA PRO A 58 -15.68 3.95 -13.18
C PRO A 58 -14.19 3.62 -13.37
N PHE A 59 -13.45 4.54 -14.01
CA PHE A 59 -12.02 4.39 -14.22
C PHE A 59 -11.25 4.43 -12.90
N ILE A 60 -11.52 5.42 -12.05
CA ILE A 60 -10.88 5.54 -10.74
C ILE A 60 -11.19 4.32 -9.85
N LEU A 61 -12.44 3.86 -9.82
CA LEU A 61 -12.80 2.66 -9.05
C LEU A 61 -12.07 1.41 -9.56
N THR A 62 -11.83 1.31 -10.87
CA THR A 62 -11.02 0.23 -11.46
C THR A 62 -9.57 0.30 -11.00
N CYS A 63 -8.95 1.49 -11.00
CA CYS A 63 -7.60 1.67 -10.49
C CYS A 63 -7.48 1.30 -9.01
N ILE A 64 -8.44 1.72 -8.18
CA ILE A 64 -8.44 1.39 -6.75
C ILE A 64 -8.62 -0.11 -6.53
N ARG A 65 -9.47 -0.78 -7.32
CA ARG A 65 -9.62 -2.24 -7.26
C ARG A 65 -8.30 -2.96 -7.54
N ASP A 66 -7.54 -2.51 -8.53
CA ASP A 66 -6.25 -3.14 -8.85
C ASP A 66 -5.18 -2.78 -7.80
N ASP A 67 -5.19 -1.55 -7.27
CA ASP A 67 -4.35 -1.15 -6.14
C ASP A 67 -4.59 -2.04 -4.91
N ILE A 68 -5.85 -2.41 -4.61
CA ILE A 68 -6.21 -3.33 -3.52
C ILE A 68 -5.60 -4.73 -3.74
N LYS A 69 -5.68 -5.28 -4.96
CA LYS A 69 -5.07 -6.60 -5.27
C LYS A 69 -3.57 -6.60 -5.04
N ASP A 70 -2.90 -5.51 -5.39
CA ASP A 70 -1.47 -5.37 -5.20
C ASP A 70 -1.10 -5.24 -3.71
N ILE A 71 -1.92 -4.53 -2.93
CA ILE A 71 -1.79 -4.43 -1.47
C ILE A 71 -1.97 -5.82 -0.83
N ASP A 72 -3.02 -6.56 -1.21
CA ASP A 72 -3.30 -7.90 -0.71
C ASP A 72 -2.13 -8.86 -0.99
N SER A 73 -1.60 -8.81 -2.22
CA SER A 73 -0.44 -9.62 -2.63
C SER A 73 0.79 -9.32 -1.77
N GLU A 74 1.04 -8.04 -1.48
CA GLU A 74 2.15 -7.65 -0.62
C GLU A 74 1.94 -8.07 0.83
N LEU A 75 0.73 -7.89 1.38
CA LEU A 75 0.36 -8.35 2.73
C LEU A 75 0.50 -9.87 2.88
N ILE A 76 0.15 -10.65 1.85
CA ILE A 76 0.35 -12.11 1.81
C ILE A 76 1.86 -12.42 1.83
N SER A 77 2.66 -11.73 1.02
CA SER A 77 4.11 -11.95 0.95
C SER A 77 4.83 -11.64 2.28
N LEU A 78 4.30 -10.69 3.05
CA LEU A 78 4.80 -10.30 4.37
C LEU A 78 4.22 -11.17 5.51
N GLY A 79 3.27 -12.05 5.22
CA GLY A 79 2.56 -12.84 6.23
C GLY A 79 1.62 -12.02 7.12
N LEU A 80 1.30 -10.80 6.72
CA LEU A 80 0.48 -9.83 7.48
C LEU A 80 -1.00 -9.86 7.09
N PHE A 81 -1.38 -10.57 6.02
CA PHE A 81 -2.74 -10.53 5.46
C PHE A 81 -3.84 -10.84 6.49
N ASN A 82 -3.68 -11.91 7.28
CA ASN A 82 -4.70 -12.29 8.28
C ASN A 82 -4.86 -11.21 9.36
N GLU A 83 -3.76 -10.61 9.80
CA GLU A 83 -3.77 -9.53 10.80
C GLU A 83 -4.46 -8.27 10.24
N ALA A 84 -4.12 -7.89 9.00
CA ALA A 84 -4.77 -6.78 8.31
C ALA A 84 -6.28 -6.99 8.14
N MET A 85 -6.73 -8.24 7.95
CA MET A 85 -8.16 -8.59 7.88
C MET A 85 -8.83 -8.70 9.26
N GLY A 86 -8.16 -8.31 10.35
CA GLY A 86 -8.69 -8.37 11.72
C GLY A 86 -8.81 -9.80 12.27
N LYS A 87 -8.29 -10.82 11.56
CA LYS A 87 -8.30 -12.20 12.01
C LYS A 87 -7.13 -12.40 12.98
N LYS A 88 -7.36 -12.18 14.28
CA LYS A 88 -6.38 -12.52 15.32
C LYS A 88 -5.95 -13.98 15.17
N ARG A 89 -4.63 -14.25 15.15
CA ARG A 89 -4.11 -15.60 15.39
C ARG A 89 -4.66 -16.06 16.74
N ARG A 90 -5.52 -17.09 16.74
CA ARG A 90 -5.88 -17.79 17.98
C ARG A 90 -4.56 -18.34 18.55
N LYS A 91 -4.20 -17.87 19.74
CA LYS A 91 -3.08 -18.42 20.52
C LYS A 91 -3.42 -19.84 20.96
#